data_AF-A0A1H6VMY7-F1
#
_entry.id   AF-A0A1H6VMY7-F1
#
_cell.length_a   1.000
_cell.length_b   1.000
_cell.length_c   1.000
_cell.angle_alpha   90.00
_cell.angle_beta   90.00
_cell.angle_gamma   90.00
#
_symmetry.space_group_name_H-M   'P 1'
#
loop_
_entity.id
_entity.type
_entity.pdbx_description
1 polymer ?
#
loop_
_entity_poly.entity_id
_entity_poly.type
_entity_poly.pdbx_seq_one_letter_code
_entity_poly.pdbx_strand_id
1 'polypeptide(L)'
;MKTKYLLKPFSYIFHPIFISIYGAILYFLFTKNITLLAEVYLSFIQIFILTILLPLCFFMLLKTLKKVKSFTEATIEERRLPIFIQVLLLYCLLNFTILESHFPELYKFFQAGFISSFLVFVSVMMRFKASLHMIGITSLFVFTMMLTSYLEIEATYTLAYLIMCMGFVASSRLYMKAHSPIELIVGMIIGGMPQILIWFYKI
;
A
#
# COMPACT_ATOMS: atom_id res chain seq x y z
N MET A 1 -6.95 25.61 17.69
CA MET A 1 -7.62 24.38 17.20
C MET A 1 -6.81 23.17 17.66
N LYS A 2 -7.36 22.24 18.47
CA LYS A 2 -6.55 21.15 19.06
C LYS A 2 -6.00 20.27 17.93
N THR A 3 -4.68 20.23 17.75
CA THR A 3 -3.91 19.45 16.74
C THR A 3 -4.40 17.99 16.60
N LYS A 4 -5.01 17.45 17.66
CA LYS A 4 -5.69 16.15 17.70
C LYS A 4 -6.76 15.92 16.62
N TYR A 5 -7.47 16.97 16.18
CA TYR A 5 -8.52 16.86 15.17
C TYR A 5 -7.96 16.88 13.73
N LEU A 6 -6.77 17.47 13.54
CA LEU A 6 -6.18 17.62 12.21
C LEU A 6 -5.41 16.37 11.79
N LEU A 7 -4.64 15.75 12.70
CA LEU A 7 -3.70 14.68 12.32
C LEU A 7 -4.31 13.27 12.30
N LYS A 8 -5.24 12.95 13.21
CA LYS A 8 -5.84 11.60 13.29
C LYS A 8 -6.52 11.14 11.98
N PRO A 9 -7.30 11.99 11.26
CA PRO A 9 -7.95 11.59 10.02
C PRO A 9 -7.00 11.02 8.96
N PHE A 10 -5.78 11.55 8.85
CA PHE A 10 -4.80 11.07 7.87
C PHE A 10 -4.40 9.61 8.08
N SER A 11 -4.43 9.09 9.31
CA SER A 11 -4.18 7.66 9.55
C SER A 11 -5.33 6.77 9.07
N TYR A 12 -6.55 7.28 9.03
CA TYR A 12 -7.72 6.52 8.58
C TYR A 12 -7.91 6.62 7.06
N ILE A 13 -7.70 7.81 6.48
CA ILE A 13 -7.80 8.05 5.03
C ILE A 13 -6.69 7.28 4.31
N PHE A 14 -5.43 7.42 4.77
CA PHE A 14 -4.30 6.69 4.21
C PHE A 14 -4.03 5.38 4.96
N HIS A 15 -5.11 4.71 5.39
CA HIS A 15 -4.97 3.37 5.93
C HIS A 15 -4.38 2.45 4.84
N PRO A 16 -3.41 1.57 5.15
CA PRO A 16 -2.71 0.75 4.16
C PRO A 16 -3.62 -0.06 3.23
N ILE A 17 -4.79 -0.46 3.72
CA ILE A 17 -5.77 -1.24 2.96
C ILE A 17 -6.32 -0.49 1.73
N PHE A 18 -6.35 0.85 1.76
CA PHE A 18 -6.89 1.67 0.66
C PHE A 18 -5.85 2.04 -0.39
N ILE A 19 -4.56 1.86 -0.09
CA ILE A 19 -3.46 2.28 -0.95
C ILE A 19 -3.49 1.57 -2.31
N SER A 20 -3.86 0.28 -2.32
CA SER A 20 -4.01 -0.49 -3.57
C SER A 20 -5.04 0.12 -4.52
N ILE A 21 -6.18 0.57 -3.97
CA ILE A 21 -7.23 1.24 -4.76
C ILE A 21 -6.78 2.63 -5.19
N TYR A 22 -6.09 3.39 -4.33
CA TYR A 22 -5.55 4.69 -4.72
C TYR A 22 -4.51 4.58 -5.84
N GLY A 23 -3.65 3.55 -5.80
CA GLY A 23 -2.70 3.27 -6.88
C GLY A 23 -3.40 2.96 -8.20
N ALA A 24 -4.43 2.11 -8.17
CA ALA A 24 -5.23 1.81 -9.35
C ALA A 24 -5.95 3.04 -9.92
N ILE A 25 -6.58 3.85 -9.04
CA ILE A 25 -7.25 5.10 -9.45
C ILE A 25 -6.26 6.04 -10.12
N LEU A 26 -5.12 6.32 -9.48
CA LEU A 26 -4.10 7.20 -10.06
C LEU A 26 -3.59 6.66 -11.40
N TYR A 27 -3.33 5.36 -11.49
CA TYR A 27 -2.91 4.73 -12.75
C TYR A 27 -3.90 5.01 -13.88
N PHE A 28 -5.18 4.68 -13.70
CA PHE A 28 -6.18 4.85 -14.76
C PHE A 28 -6.50 6.32 -15.06
N LEU A 29 -6.37 7.22 -14.08
CA LEU A 29 -6.49 8.66 -14.31
C LEU A 29 -5.37 9.20 -15.20
N PHE A 30 -4.13 8.74 -15.02
CA PHE A 30 -2.98 9.20 -15.82
C PHE A 30 -2.90 8.54 -17.19
N THR A 31 -3.20 7.24 -17.31
CA THR A 31 -3.13 6.53 -18.60
C THR A 31 -4.30 6.81 -19.52
N LYS A 32 -5.48 7.21 -18.98
CA LYS A 32 -6.70 7.47 -19.76
C LYS A 32 -7.09 6.32 -20.69
N ASN A 33 -6.97 5.08 -20.23
CA ASN A 33 -7.29 3.87 -21.00
C ASN A 33 -8.82 3.69 -21.20
N ILE A 34 -9.41 4.50 -22.08
CA ILE A 34 -10.87 4.52 -22.35
C ILE A 34 -11.30 3.34 -23.24
N THR A 35 -10.39 2.75 -24.02
CA THR A 35 -10.67 1.65 -24.96
C THR A 35 -10.83 0.28 -24.29
N LEU A 36 -10.32 0.10 -23.07
CA LEU A 36 -10.28 -1.16 -22.33
C LEU A 36 -11.23 -1.14 -21.12
N LEU A 37 -12.43 -0.59 -21.31
CA LEU A 37 -13.32 -0.30 -20.18
C LEU A 37 -13.73 -1.55 -19.41
N ALA A 38 -13.95 -2.69 -20.09
CA ALA A 38 -14.30 -3.94 -19.45
C ALA A 38 -13.15 -4.48 -18.58
N GLU A 39 -11.92 -4.40 -19.07
CA GLU A 39 -10.69 -4.82 -18.41
C GLU A 39 -10.36 -3.92 -17.21
N VAL A 40 -10.62 -2.62 -17.33
CA VAL A 40 -10.51 -1.65 -16.23
C VAL A 40 -11.47 -2.04 -15.10
N TYR A 41 -12.75 -2.28 -15.41
CA TYR A 41 -13.72 -2.72 -14.39
C TYR A 41 -13.35 -4.06 -13.76
N LEU A 42 -12.94 -5.05 -14.57
CA LEU A 42 -12.50 -6.34 -14.08
C LEU A 42 -11.29 -6.21 -13.14
N SER A 43 -10.32 -5.38 -13.51
CA SER A 43 -9.13 -5.11 -12.70
C SER A 43 -9.48 -4.45 -11.37
N PHE A 44 -10.38 -3.47 -11.36
CA PHE A 44 -10.86 -2.84 -10.12
C PHE A 44 -11.55 -3.85 -9.20
N ILE A 45 -12.39 -4.73 -9.75
CA ILE A 45 -13.06 -5.78 -8.99
C ILE A 45 -12.02 -6.75 -8.40
N GLN A 46 -11.06 -7.21 -9.19
CA GLN A 46 -9.99 -8.10 -8.75
C GLN A 46 -9.14 -7.47 -7.63
N ILE A 47 -8.70 -6.22 -7.82
CA ILE A 47 -7.94 -5.46 -6.82
C ILE A 47 -8.77 -5.28 -5.55
N PHE A 48 -10.04 -4.86 -5.66
CA PHE A 48 -10.91 -4.66 -4.50
C PHE A 48 -11.10 -5.95 -3.69
N ILE A 49 -11.39 -7.06 -4.38
CA ILE A 49 -11.59 -8.36 -3.73
C ILE A 49 -10.32 -8.79 -2.99
N LEU A 50 -9.17 -8.75 -3.66
CA LEU A 50 -7.92 -9.30 -3.13
C LEU A 50 -7.22 -8.39 -2.12
N THR A 51 -7.41 -7.07 -2.20
CA THR A 51 -6.68 -6.11 -1.35
C THR A 51 -7.53 -5.46 -0.25
N ILE A 52 -8.86 -5.56 -0.34
CA ILE A 52 -9.77 -5.01 0.69
C ILE A 52 -10.68 -6.11 1.24
N LEU A 53 -11.52 -6.72 0.39
CA LEU A 53 -12.57 -7.62 0.86
C LEU A 53 -12.01 -8.86 1.56
N LEU A 54 -11.13 -9.62 0.89
CA LEU A 54 -10.55 -10.84 1.45
C LEU A 54 -9.67 -10.58 2.68
N PRO A 55 -8.76 -9.58 2.70
CA PRO A 55 -8.02 -9.24 3.92
C PRO A 55 -8.93 -8.95 5.11
N LEU A 56 -10.05 -8.23 4.90
CA LEU A 56 -11.03 -7.97 5.95
C LEU A 56 -11.76 -9.25 6.39
N CYS A 57 -12.19 -10.10 5.46
CA CYS A 57 -12.81 -11.39 5.77
C CYS A 57 -11.87 -12.27 6.62
N PHE A 58 -10.60 -12.40 6.21
CA PHE A 58 -9.60 -13.15 6.97
C PHE A 58 -9.34 -12.52 8.33
N PHE A 59 -9.23 -11.19 8.42
CA PHE A 59 -9.07 -10.52 9.71
C PHE A 59 -10.23 -10.84 10.67
N MET A 60 -11.48 -10.78 10.19
CA MET A 60 -12.65 -11.10 11.00
C MET A 60 -12.65 -12.56 11.45
N LEU A 61 -12.25 -13.50 10.57
CA LEU A 61 -12.06 -14.89 10.92
C LEU A 61 -11.00 -15.05 12.04
N LEU A 62 -9.85 -14.41 11.90
CA LEU A 62 -8.78 -14.46 12.91
C LEU A 62 -9.22 -13.89 14.25
N LYS A 63 -10.05 -12.85 14.24
CA LYS A 63 -10.64 -12.26 15.45
C LYS A 63 -11.58 -13.25 16.14
N THR A 64 -12.46 -13.92 15.39
CA THR A 64 -13.35 -14.97 15.92
C THR A 64 -12.57 -16.14 16.52
N LEU A 65 -11.45 -16.52 15.89
CA LEU A 65 -10.52 -17.55 16.39
C LEU A 65 -9.62 -17.07 17.55
N LYS A 66 -9.82 -15.84 18.05
CA LYS A 66 -9.03 -15.20 19.12
C LYS A 66 -7.52 -15.12 18.82
N LYS A 67 -7.14 -15.15 17.54
CA LYS A 67 -5.74 -15.00 17.07
C LYS A 67 -5.30 -13.54 16.97
N VAL A 68 -6.25 -12.62 16.83
CA VAL A 68 -6.00 -11.16 16.79
C VAL A 68 -7.07 -10.45 17.61
N LYS A 69 -6.67 -9.54 18.51
CA LYS A 69 -7.60 -8.79 19.37
C LYS A 69 -8.11 -7.49 18.73
N SER A 70 -7.23 -6.76 18.05
CA SER A 70 -7.51 -5.41 17.54
C SER A 70 -6.96 -5.22 16.13
N PHE A 71 -7.69 -4.46 15.31
CA PHE A 71 -7.25 -4.07 13.96
C PHE A 71 -6.18 -2.97 14.02
N THR A 72 -6.29 -2.06 14.97
CA THR A 72 -5.43 -0.87 15.08
C THR A 72 -4.27 -1.05 16.06
N GLU A 73 -4.46 -1.87 17.09
CA GLU A 73 -3.52 -2.06 18.20
C GLU A 73 -2.99 -3.50 18.29
N ALA A 74 -2.81 -4.15 17.14
CA ALA A 74 -2.21 -5.48 17.08
C ALA A 74 -0.74 -5.45 17.54
N THR A 75 -0.41 -6.38 18.45
CA THR A 75 0.96 -6.70 18.84
C THR A 75 1.78 -7.22 17.65
N ILE A 76 3.10 -7.30 17.78
CA ILE A 76 3.98 -7.84 16.73
C ILE A 76 3.60 -9.28 16.37
N GLU A 77 3.23 -10.09 17.36
CA GLU A 77 2.83 -11.49 17.14
C GLU A 77 1.50 -11.61 16.40
N GLU A 78 0.51 -10.79 16.78
CA GLU A 78 -0.79 -10.74 16.11
C GLU A 78 -0.71 -10.23 14.66
N ARG A 79 0.34 -9.47 14.31
CA ARG A 79 0.56 -8.95 12.96
C ARG A 79 1.08 -9.99 11.96
N ARG A 80 1.74 -11.06 12.43
CA ARG A 80 2.41 -12.04 11.55
C ARG A 80 1.43 -12.67 10.57
N LEU A 81 0.31 -13.18 11.08
CA LEU A 81 -0.65 -13.92 10.28
C LEU A 81 -1.42 -13.02 9.28
N PRO A 82 -1.95 -11.85 9.67
CA PRO A 82 -2.52 -10.89 8.72
C PRO A 82 -1.54 -10.48 7.60
N ILE A 83 -0.27 -10.23 7.93
CA ILE A 83 0.73 -9.84 6.92
C ILE A 83 1.08 -11.02 6.00
N PHE A 84 1.21 -12.23 6.54
CA PHE A 84 1.42 -13.43 5.73
C PHE A 84 0.26 -13.66 4.74
N ILE A 85 -0.99 -13.51 5.21
CA ILE A 85 -2.17 -13.58 4.34
C ILE A 85 -2.10 -12.50 3.26
N GLN A 86 -1.69 -11.28 3.60
CA GLN A 86 -1.52 -10.21 2.61
C GLN A 86 -0.48 -10.55 1.53
N VAL A 87 0.65 -11.18 1.90
CA VAL A 87 1.66 -11.66 0.95
C VAL A 87 1.04 -12.68 -0.02
N LEU A 88 0.28 -13.65 0.50
CA LEU A 88 -0.40 -14.66 -0.35
C LEU A 88 -1.45 -14.03 -1.27
N LEU A 89 -2.24 -13.07 -0.77
CA LEU A 89 -3.27 -12.41 -1.58
C LEU A 89 -2.66 -11.54 -2.67
N LEU A 90 -1.52 -10.88 -2.41
CA LEU A 90 -0.77 -10.16 -3.44
C LEU A 90 -0.13 -11.09 -4.46
N TYR A 91 0.36 -12.26 -4.03
CA TYR A 91 0.80 -13.30 -4.97
C TYR A 91 -0.35 -13.74 -5.89
N CYS A 92 -1.55 -13.97 -5.33
CA CYS A 92 -2.72 -14.30 -6.13
C CYS A 92 -3.11 -13.18 -7.10
N LEU A 93 -3.01 -11.92 -6.65
CA LEU A 93 -3.25 -10.76 -7.51
C LEU A 93 -2.30 -10.73 -8.71
N LEU A 94 -1.03 -11.08 -8.54
CA LEU A 94 -0.07 -11.09 -9.63
C LEU A 94 -0.28 -12.24 -10.60
N ASN A 95 -0.64 -13.44 -10.12
CA ASN A 95 -0.67 -14.65 -10.95
C ASN A 95 -2.05 -15.00 -11.53
N PHE A 96 -3.13 -14.51 -10.94
CA PHE A 96 -4.50 -14.90 -11.31
C PHE A 96 -5.37 -13.72 -11.77
N THR A 97 -4.75 -12.63 -12.22
CA THR A 97 -5.46 -11.47 -12.78
C THR A 97 -4.95 -11.11 -14.16
N ILE A 98 -5.65 -10.19 -14.81
CA ILE A 98 -5.31 -9.72 -16.15
C ILE A 98 -4.26 -8.59 -16.15
N LEU A 99 -3.79 -8.16 -14.96
CA LEU A 99 -2.95 -6.97 -14.80
C LEU A 99 -1.67 -7.02 -15.62
N GLU A 100 -0.96 -8.16 -15.65
CA GLU A 100 0.30 -8.28 -16.40
C GLU A 100 0.09 -8.06 -17.90
N SER A 101 -0.94 -8.68 -18.46
CA SER A 101 -1.26 -8.65 -19.88
C SER A 101 -1.85 -7.31 -20.38
N HIS A 102 -2.61 -6.61 -19.55
CA HIS A 102 -3.36 -5.41 -19.98
C HIS A 102 -2.83 -4.11 -19.37
N PHE A 103 -2.22 -4.16 -18.19
CA PHE A 103 -1.82 -2.98 -17.40
C PHE A 103 -0.44 -3.19 -16.74
N PRO A 104 0.64 -3.35 -17.54
CA PRO A 104 1.94 -3.78 -17.04
C PRO A 104 2.58 -2.84 -16.01
N GLU A 105 2.35 -1.52 -16.09
CA GLU A 105 2.86 -0.59 -15.08
C GLU A 105 2.10 -0.69 -13.75
N LEU A 106 0.78 -0.96 -13.81
CA LEU A 106 -0.01 -1.24 -12.61
C LEU A 106 0.37 -2.61 -12.02
N TYR A 107 0.68 -3.59 -12.86
CA TYR A 107 1.27 -4.85 -12.41
C TYR A 107 2.58 -4.62 -11.65
N LYS A 108 3.50 -3.79 -12.17
CA LYS A 108 4.75 -3.41 -11.48
C LYS A 108 4.50 -2.78 -10.11
N PHE A 109 3.48 -1.94 -9.96
CA PHE A 109 3.07 -1.40 -8.66
C PHE A 109 2.76 -2.50 -7.64
N PHE A 110 1.97 -3.49 -8.04
CA PHE A 110 1.61 -4.61 -7.18
C PHE A 110 2.75 -5.60 -6.96
N GLN A 111 3.65 -5.75 -7.93
CA GLN A 111 4.87 -6.55 -7.78
C GLN A 111 5.77 -5.94 -6.70
N ALA A 112 5.94 -4.61 -6.71
CA ALA A 112 6.67 -3.90 -5.66
C ALA A 112 5.93 -3.94 -4.33
N GLY A 113 4.59 -3.90 -4.35
CA GLY A 113 3.75 -4.13 -3.17
C GLY A 113 3.95 -5.52 -2.56
N PHE A 114 4.05 -6.57 -3.39
CA PHE A 114 4.33 -7.94 -2.96
C PHE A 114 5.69 -8.03 -2.27
N ILE A 115 6.76 -7.50 -2.89
CA ILE A 115 8.10 -7.45 -2.28
C ILE A 115 8.06 -6.67 -0.96
N SER A 116 7.41 -5.51 -0.95
CA SER A 116 7.25 -4.70 0.27
C SER A 116 6.56 -5.48 1.38
N SER A 117 5.47 -6.19 1.07
CA SER A 117 4.72 -7.01 2.03
C SER A 117 5.57 -8.15 2.60
N PHE A 118 6.39 -8.79 1.76
CA PHE A 118 7.34 -9.81 2.17
C PHE A 118 8.44 -9.23 3.09
N LEU A 119 9.00 -8.08 2.76
CA LEU A 119 10.00 -7.40 3.60
C LEU A 119 9.43 -7.03 4.98
N VAL A 120 8.17 -6.57 5.06
CA VAL A 120 7.53 -6.35 6.37
C VAL A 120 7.31 -7.65 7.12
N PHE A 121 6.90 -8.71 6.42
CA PHE A 121 6.74 -10.02 7.06
C PHE A 121 8.05 -10.45 7.73
N VAL A 122 9.17 -10.34 7.02
CA VAL A 122 10.52 -10.58 7.56
C VAL A 122 10.81 -9.66 8.74
N SER A 123 10.51 -8.36 8.64
CA SER A 123 10.76 -7.41 9.74
C SER A 123 10.01 -7.80 11.02
N VAL A 124 8.75 -8.24 10.89
CA VAL A 124 7.91 -8.67 12.03
C VAL A 124 8.42 -9.98 12.62
N MET A 125 8.97 -10.88 11.81
CA MET A 125 9.64 -12.10 12.29
C MET A 125 10.91 -11.76 13.09
N MET A 126 11.65 -10.72 12.69
CA MET A 126 12.78 -10.15 13.43
C MET A 126 12.36 -9.28 14.64
N ARG A 127 11.08 -9.28 15.00
CA ARG A 127 10.50 -8.47 16.09
C ARG A 127 10.62 -6.95 15.89
N PHE A 128 10.71 -6.50 14.64
CA PHE A 128 10.72 -5.08 14.28
C PHE A 128 9.39 -4.64 13.65
N LYS A 129 8.80 -3.56 14.15
CA LYS A 129 7.45 -3.09 13.81
C LYS A 129 7.48 -1.93 12.81
N ALA A 130 7.89 -2.22 11.57
CA ALA A 130 7.85 -1.24 10.48
C ALA A 130 6.42 -0.68 10.29
N SER A 131 6.33 0.62 9.94
CA SER A 131 5.04 1.29 9.77
C SER A 131 4.40 0.98 8.42
N LEU A 132 3.37 0.13 8.43
CA LEU A 132 2.55 -0.18 7.24
C LEU A 132 1.95 1.08 6.59
N HIS A 133 1.64 2.12 7.37
CA HIS A 133 1.12 3.39 6.84
C HIS A 133 2.18 4.10 6.01
N MET A 134 3.43 4.14 6.49
CA MET A 134 4.53 4.75 5.75
C MET A 134 4.89 3.95 4.50
N ILE A 135 4.83 2.62 4.58
CA ILE A 135 5.03 1.76 3.41
C ILE A 135 4.01 2.10 2.34
N GLY A 136 2.72 2.10 2.70
CA GLY A 136 1.64 2.38 1.77
C GLY A 136 1.77 3.75 1.08
N ILE A 137 1.84 4.84 1.85
CA ILE A 137 1.88 6.19 1.25
C ILE A 137 3.17 6.45 0.47
N THR A 138 4.30 5.86 0.90
CA THR A 138 5.58 5.99 0.18
C THR A 138 5.55 5.19 -1.11
N SER A 139 5.00 3.97 -1.10
CA SER A 139 4.80 3.19 -2.32
C SER A 139 3.93 3.93 -3.33
N LEU A 140 2.82 4.54 -2.87
CA LEU A 140 1.93 5.33 -3.73
C LEU A 140 2.64 6.53 -4.34
N PHE A 141 3.40 7.28 -3.54
CA PHE A 141 4.18 8.42 -4.00
C PHE A 141 5.22 8.02 -5.05
N VAL A 142 6.06 7.04 -4.74
CA VAL A 142 7.15 6.61 -5.64
C VAL A 142 6.58 6.01 -6.92
N PHE A 143 5.54 5.17 -6.83
CA PHE A 143 4.85 4.66 -8.01
C PHE A 143 4.33 5.78 -8.90
N THR A 144 3.63 6.76 -8.32
CA THR A 144 3.08 7.90 -9.08
C THR A 144 4.19 8.67 -9.76
N MET A 145 5.28 8.96 -9.05
CA MET A 145 6.46 9.65 -9.60
C MET A 145 7.07 8.90 -10.79
N MET A 146 7.29 7.59 -10.64
CA MET A 146 7.86 6.76 -11.71
C MET A 146 6.91 6.65 -12.91
N LEU A 147 5.61 6.45 -12.65
CA LEU A 147 4.58 6.36 -13.69
C LEU A 147 4.48 7.66 -14.50
N THR A 148 4.38 8.81 -13.83
CA THR A 148 4.21 10.10 -14.52
C THR A 148 5.47 10.49 -15.27
N SER A 149 6.65 10.13 -14.75
CA SER A 149 7.92 10.28 -15.49
C SER A 149 7.97 9.38 -16.72
N TYR A 150 7.50 8.13 -16.63
CA TYR A 150 7.46 7.18 -17.74
C TYR A 150 6.47 7.61 -18.84
N LEU A 151 5.33 8.18 -18.45
CA LEU A 151 4.31 8.68 -19.37
C LEU A 151 4.62 10.09 -19.91
N GLU A 152 5.72 10.73 -19.45
CA GLU A 152 6.07 12.12 -19.77
C GLU A 152 4.94 13.12 -19.43
N ILE A 153 4.19 12.86 -18.36
CA ILE A 153 3.08 13.70 -17.90
C ILE A 153 3.55 14.60 -16.76
N GLU A 154 3.26 15.90 -16.86
CA GLU A 154 3.47 16.83 -15.74
C GLU A 154 2.46 16.55 -14.61
N ALA A 155 2.97 16.08 -13.46
CA ALA A 155 2.18 15.75 -12.28
C ALA A 155 2.64 16.48 -11.01
N THR A 156 3.30 17.63 -11.16
CA THR A 156 3.91 18.41 -10.07
C THR A 156 2.98 18.61 -8.87
N TYR A 157 1.72 19.00 -9.13
CA TYR A 157 0.74 19.21 -8.07
C TYR A 157 0.34 17.92 -7.35
N THR A 158 0.16 16.82 -8.07
CA THR A 158 -0.16 15.51 -7.49
C THR A 158 1.00 15.00 -6.62
N LEU A 159 2.24 15.15 -7.10
CA LEU A 159 3.43 14.74 -6.34
C LEU A 159 3.62 15.60 -5.09
N ALA A 160 3.47 16.92 -5.19
CA ALA A 160 3.51 17.82 -4.04
C ALA A 160 2.44 17.47 -2.99
N TYR A 161 1.22 17.16 -3.45
CA TYR A 161 0.14 16.70 -2.58
C TYR A 161 0.48 15.39 -1.86
N LEU A 162 1.00 14.39 -2.57
CA LEU A 162 1.39 13.10 -1.99
C LEU A 162 2.53 13.24 -0.97
N ILE A 163 3.52 14.10 -1.22
CA ILE A 163 4.60 14.41 -0.27
C ILE A 163 4.02 15.04 1.01
N MET A 164 3.12 16.01 0.86
CA MET A 164 2.44 16.64 1.99
C MET A 164 1.63 15.60 2.81
N CYS A 165 0.87 14.74 2.14
CA CYS A 165 0.12 13.65 2.77
C CYS A 165 1.04 12.68 3.51
N MET A 166 2.19 12.32 2.93
CA MET A 166 3.21 11.50 3.59
C MET A 166 3.69 12.13 4.90
N GLY A 167 3.97 13.44 4.90
CA GLY A 167 4.31 14.20 6.11
C GLY A 167 3.21 14.18 7.17
N PHE A 168 1.95 14.36 6.77
CA PHE A 168 0.81 14.27 7.69
C PHE A 168 0.59 12.87 8.24
N VAL A 169 0.76 11.83 7.44
CA VAL A 169 0.69 10.44 7.88
C VAL A 169 1.79 10.15 8.90
N ALA A 170 3.04 10.51 8.60
CA ALA A 170 4.16 10.35 9.54
C ALA A 170 3.88 11.07 10.88
N SER A 171 3.45 12.33 10.80
CA SER A 171 3.09 13.15 11.97
C SER A 171 1.96 12.52 12.79
N SER A 172 0.93 11.98 12.11
CA SER A 172 -0.19 11.30 12.74
C SER A 172 0.27 10.05 13.52
N ARG A 173 1.15 9.24 12.94
CA ARG A 173 1.66 8.01 13.59
C ARG A 173 2.52 8.30 14.81
N LEU A 174 3.37 9.34 14.77
CA LEU A 174 4.13 9.82 15.93
C LEU A 174 3.21 10.38 17.01
N TYR A 175 2.25 11.22 16.62
CA TYR A 175 1.30 11.83 17.55
C TYR A 175 0.45 10.79 18.29
N MET A 176 0.03 9.74 17.59
CA MET A 176 -0.70 8.61 18.19
C MET A 176 0.19 7.68 19.02
N LYS A 177 1.50 7.99 19.15
CA LYS A 177 2.52 7.14 19.81
C LYS A 177 2.50 5.70 19.31
N ALA A 178 2.11 5.50 18.06
CA ALA A 178 1.93 4.18 17.50
C ALA A 178 3.24 3.59 16.94
N HIS A 179 4.19 4.48 16.60
CA HIS A 179 5.48 4.17 16.02
C HIS A 179 6.58 5.15 16.46
N SER A 180 7.84 4.72 16.39
CA SER A 180 9.03 5.55 16.53
C SER A 180 9.50 6.14 15.19
N PRO A 181 10.32 7.21 15.16
CA PRO A 181 10.87 7.74 13.91
C PRO A 181 11.62 6.70 13.06
N ILE A 182 12.36 5.78 13.70
CA ILE A 182 13.10 4.73 13.00
C ILE A 182 12.12 3.76 12.30
N GLU A 183 11.03 3.37 12.96
CA GLU A 183 9.99 2.52 12.35
C GLU A 183 9.29 3.19 11.17
N LEU A 184 9.17 4.52 11.18
CA LEU A 184 8.65 5.30 10.06
C LEU A 184 9.63 5.33 8.89
N ILE A 185 10.91 5.62 9.15
CA ILE A 185 11.97 5.65 8.12
C ILE A 185 12.12 4.28 7.46
N VAL A 186 12.19 3.21 8.24
CA VAL A 186 12.22 1.84 7.71
C VAL A 186 10.97 1.53 6.89
N GLY A 187 9.80 2.02 7.32
CA GLY A 187 8.58 1.92 6.52
C GLY A 187 8.67 2.66 5.19
N MET A 188 9.25 3.87 5.16
CA MET A 188 9.47 4.59 3.89
C MET A 188 10.41 3.82 2.96
N ILE A 189 11.50 3.27 3.49
CA ILE A 189 12.47 2.49 2.70
C ILE A 189 11.80 1.23 2.13
N ILE A 190 11.10 0.45 2.96
CA ILE A 190 10.40 -0.77 2.52
C ILE A 190 9.34 -0.44 1.48
N GLY A 191 8.64 0.70 1.57
CA GLY A 191 7.63 1.07 0.59
C GLY A 191 8.20 1.67 -0.70
N GLY A 192 9.28 2.43 -0.62
CA GLY A 192 9.85 3.17 -1.76
C GLY A 192 10.87 2.37 -2.56
N MET A 193 11.78 1.67 -1.89
CA MET A 193 12.89 1.00 -2.56
C MET A 193 12.43 -0.09 -3.54
N PRO A 194 11.47 -0.98 -3.21
CA PRO A 194 10.97 -1.96 -4.18
C PRO A 194 10.31 -1.32 -5.40
N GLN A 195 9.59 -0.19 -5.22
CA GLN A 195 9.00 0.54 -6.33
C GLN A 195 10.10 1.04 -7.27
N ILE A 196 11.13 1.71 -6.76
CA ILE A 196 12.26 2.18 -7.58
C ILE A 196 12.91 1.01 -8.33
N LEU A 197 13.25 -0.08 -7.62
CA LEU A 197 14.00 -1.19 -8.18
C LEU A 197 13.26 -1.90 -9.32
N ILE A 198 11.96 -2.15 -9.18
CA ILE A 198 11.17 -2.83 -10.22
C ILE A 198 11.08 -2.00 -11.50
N TRP A 199 11.02 -0.68 -11.41
CA TRP A 199 10.97 0.17 -12.59
C TRP A 199 12.27 0.14 -13.43
N PHE A 200 13.42 -0.09 -12.78
CA PHE A 200 14.71 -0.24 -13.47
C PHE A 200 15.01 -1.69 -13.89
N TYR A 201 14.24 -2.67 -13.43
CA TYR A 201 14.38 -4.05 -13.85
C TYR A 201 13.61 -4.27 -15.17
N LYS A 202 14.32 -4.51 -16.27
CA LYS A 202 13.75 -5.10 -17.49
C LYS A 202 13.61 -6.61 -17.25
N ILE A 203 12.39 -7.12 -17.24
CA ILE A 203 12.09 -8.53 -17.52
C ILE A 203 11.36 -8.55 -18.85
#